data_AF-A0A150WXJ1-F1
#
_entry.id   AF-A0A150WXJ1-F1
#
_cell.length_a   1.000
_cell.length_b   1.000
_cell.length_c   1.000
_cell.angle_alpha   90.00
_cell.angle_beta   90.00
_cell.angle_gamma   90.00
#
_symmetry.space_group_name_H-M   'P 1'
#
loop_
_entity.id
_entity.type
_entity.pdbx_description
1 polymer ?
#
loop_
_entity_poly.entity_id
_entity_poly.type
_entity_poly.pdbx_seq_one_letter_code
_entity_poly.pdbx_strand_id
1 'polypeptide(L)'
;MSLTRDIIKSQVVQPALLSVADFTGDIEDFSFTNFQPTHQSVFLNKIKSTLNGIPVTDGGTPYPQYMYDIILNPSIFSGWATVKDCIDYTTNNYSTGPR
;
A
#
# COMPACT_ATOMS: atom_id res chain seq x y z
N MET A 1 10.48 -14.07 3.37
CA MET A 1 9.73 -13.21 4.30
C MET A 1 8.56 -12.63 3.54
N SER A 2 7.34 -12.69 4.08
CA SER A 2 6.14 -12.26 3.38
C SER A 2 5.30 -11.40 4.29
N LEU A 3 4.86 -10.24 3.81
CA LEU A 3 3.83 -9.46 4.48
C LEU A 3 2.50 -10.19 4.33
N THR A 4 1.73 -10.24 5.41
CA THR A 4 0.35 -10.73 5.34
C THR A 4 -0.54 -9.65 4.74
N ARG A 5 -1.66 -10.06 4.15
CA ARG A 5 -2.69 -9.14 3.66
C ARG A 5 -3.18 -8.21 4.76
N ASP A 6 -3.29 -8.69 6.01
CA ASP A 6 -3.69 -7.88 7.16
C ASP A 6 -2.68 -6.78 7.49
N ILE A 7 -1.36 -7.06 7.40
CA ILE A 7 -0.33 -6.03 7.58
C ILE A 7 -0.43 -5.00 6.45
N ILE A 8 -0.61 -5.44 5.21
CA ILE A 8 -0.76 -4.53 4.06
C ILE A 8 -2.01 -3.66 4.22
N LYS A 9 -3.16 -4.25 4.59
CA LYS A 9 -4.41 -3.52 4.83
C LYS A 9 -4.23 -2.47 5.93
N SER A 10 -3.75 -2.89 7.10
CA SER A 10 -3.73 -2.05 8.32
C SER A 10 -2.57 -1.07 8.42
N GLN A 11 -1.38 -1.42 7.92
CA GLN A 11 -0.16 -0.62 8.08
C GLN A 11 0.26 0.12 6.81
N VAL A 12 -0.24 -0.27 5.65
CA VAL A 12 0.15 0.33 4.36
C VAL A 12 -1.03 1.09 3.74
N VAL A 13 -2.10 0.37 3.39
CA VAL A 13 -3.19 0.94 2.59
C VAL A 13 -4.12 1.82 3.40
N GLN A 14 -4.47 1.43 4.63
CA GLN A 14 -5.32 2.25 5.49
C GLN A 14 -4.68 3.60 5.87
N PRO A 15 -3.42 3.67 6.32
CA PRO A 15 -2.75 4.95 6.56
C PRO A 15 -2.57 5.79 5.30
N ALA A 16 -2.41 5.15 4.14
CA ALA A 16 -2.37 5.86 2.86
C ALA A 16 -3.72 6.48 2.52
N LEU A 17 -4.83 5.75 2.70
CA LEU A 17 -6.16 6.25 2.41
C LEU A 17 -6.52 7.44 3.30
N LEU A 18 -6.26 7.33 4.60
CA LEU A 18 -6.48 8.39 5.58
C LEU A 18 -5.69 9.67 5.31
N SER A 19 -4.65 9.62 4.47
CA SER A 19 -3.89 10.82 4.07
C SER A 19 -4.57 11.66 2.99
N VAL A 20 -5.61 11.12 2.34
CA VAL A 20 -6.28 11.75 1.18
C VAL A 20 -7.80 11.73 1.25
N ALA A 21 -8.38 10.88 2.10
CA ALA A 21 -9.82 10.75 2.24
C ALA A 21 -10.20 10.26 3.64
N ASP A 22 -11.32 10.76 4.14
CA ASP A 22 -12.03 10.14 5.25
C ASP A 22 -12.94 9.03 4.73
N PHE A 23 -13.12 7.98 5.52
CA PHE A 23 -14.06 6.90 5.21
C PHE A 23 -14.75 6.41 6.48
N THR A 24 -15.91 5.80 6.29
CA THR A 24 -16.66 5.11 7.34
C THR A 24 -17.04 3.72 6.84
N GLY A 25 -16.95 2.70 7.71
CA GLY A 25 -17.24 1.31 7.34
C GLY A 25 -15.99 0.51 6.93
N ASP A 26 -16.18 -0.54 6.13
CA ASP A 26 -15.06 -1.34 5.63
C ASP A 26 -14.27 -0.55 4.59
N ILE A 27 -12.97 -0.46 4.84
CA ILE A 27 -12.05 0.20 3.91
C ILE A 27 -12.04 -0.47 2.54
N GLU A 28 -12.28 -1.78 2.46
CA GLU A 28 -12.23 -2.52 1.19
C GLU A 28 -13.31 -2.11 0.19
N ASP A 29 -14.43 -1.58 0.70
CA ASP A 29 -15.55 -1.08 -0.10
C ASP A 29 -15.35 0.37 -0.55
N PHE A 30 -14.31 1.06 -0.06
CA PHE A 30 -14.05 2.44 -0.44
C PHE A 30 -13.72 2.54 -1.93
N SER A 31 -14.49 3.35 -2.65
CA SER A 31 -14.36 3.56 -4.08
C SER A 31 -13.41 4.71 -4.42
N PHE A 32 -12.59 4.52 -5.46
CA PHE A 32 -11.72 5.55 -6.01
C PHE A 32 -12.40 6.48 -7.02
N THR A 33 -13.71 6.34 -7.29
CA THR A 33 -14.42 7.12 -8.32
C THR A 33 -14.19 8.63 -8.23
N ASN A 34 -14.05 9.18 -7.03
CA ASN A 34 -13.90 10.62 -6.80
C ASN A 34 -12.45 11.07 -6.53
N PHE A 35 -11.46 10.19 -6.72
CA PHE A 35 -10.06 10.55 -6.50
C PHE A 35 -9.54 11.47 -7.58
N GLN A 36 -9.29 12.72 -7.20
CA GLN A 36 -8.58 13.68 -8.04
C GLN A 36 -7.14 13.19 -8.28
N PRO A 37 -6.50 13.54 -9.42
CA PRO A 37 -5.13 13.12 -9.72
C PRO A 37 -4.11 13.44 -8.62
N THR A 38 -4.29 14.55 -7.91
CA THR A 38 -3.48 14.92 -6.73
C THR A 38 -3.62 13.91 -5.59
N HIS A 39 -4.86 13.49 -5.27
CA HIS A 39 -5.12 12.45 -4.26
C HIS A 39 -4.50 11.12 -4.67
N GLN A 40 -4.58 10.75 -5.95
CA GLN A 40 -3.96 9.52 -6.46
C GLN A 40 -2.45 9.54 -6.24
N SER A 41 -1.78 10.64 -6.60
CA SER A 41 -0.33 10.78 -6.42
C SER A 41 0.08 10.71 -4.94
N VAL A 42 -0.62 11.44 -4.05
CA VAL A 42 -0.34 11.41 -2.61
C VAL A 42 -0.58 10.00 -2.04
N PHE A 43 -1.68 9.35 -2.43
CA PHE A 43 -2.03 8.00 -2.00
C PHE A 43 -0.96 6.97 -2.39
N LEU A 44 -0.56 6.94 -3.67
CA LEU A 44 0.47 6.01 -4.16
C LEU A 44 1.82 6.24 -3.48
N ASN A 45 2.22 7.51 -3.31
CA ASN A 45 3.46 7.85 -2.60
C ASN A 45 3.39 7.40 -1.14
N LYS A 46 2.23 7.53 -0.49
CA LYS A 46 2.05 7.12 0.90
C LYS A 46 2.06 5.60 1.06
N ILE A 47 1.48 4.84 0.11
CA ILE A 47 1.61 3.36 0.07
C ILE A 47 3.10 2.98 0.00
N LYS A 48 3.85 3.55 -0.93
CA LYS A 48 5.27 3.23 -1.09
C LYS A 48 6.08 3.56 0.17
N SER A 49 5.88 4.77 0.71
CA SER A 49 6.58 5.21 1.93
C SER A 49 6.26 4.36 3.17
N THR A 50 4.99 3.99 3.36
CA THR A 50 4.59 3.15 4.50
C THR A 50 5.11 1.71 4.33
N LEU A 51 5.04 1.15 3.13
CA LEU A 51 5.61 -0.17 2.82
C LEU A 51 7.12 -0.22 3.04
N ASN A 52 7.88 0.75 2.52
CA ASN A 52 9.34 0.85 2.71
C ASN A 52 9.73 1.05 4.20
N GLY A 53 8.79 1.51 5.02
CA GLY A 53 8.97 1.72 6.46
C GLY A 53 8.84 0.45 7.29
N ILE A 54 8.26 -0.62 6.75
CA ILE A 54 8.08 -1.90 7.48
C ILE A 54 9.42 -2.64 7.53
N PRO A 55 9.91 -3.04 8.73
CA PRO A 55 11.12 -3.84 8.85
C PRO A 55 11.01 -5.19 8.13
N VAL A 56 12.00 -5.51 7.31
CA VAL A 56 12.17 -6.84 6.72
C VAL A 56 12.73 -7.78 7.77
N THR A 57 12.03 -8.86 8.12
CA THR A 57 12.40 -9.77 9.22
C THR A 57 12.40 -11.25 8.82
N ASP A 58 13.48 -11.98 9.14
CA ASP A 58 13.56 -13.45 9.00
C ASP A 58 13.59 -14.09 10.38
N GLY A 59 12.61 -14.94 10.69
CA GLY A 59 12.52 -15.56 12.02
C GLY A 59 12.53 -14.54 13.18
N GLY A 60 12.03 -13.32 12.96
CA GLY A 60 12.06 -12.21 13.93
C GLY A 60 13.33 -11.36 13.94
N THR A 61 14.36 -11.71 13.16
CA THR A 61 15.59 -10.92 13.04
C THR A 61 15.42 -9.85 11.94
N PRO A 62 15.58 -8.54 12.24
CA PRO A 62 15.48 -7.49 11.24
C PRO A 62 16.71 -7.41 10.33
N TYR A 63 16.48 -7.11 9.05
CA TYR A 63 17.50 -6.88 8.04
C TYR A 63 17.46 -5.41 7.57
N PRO A 64 18.21 -4.51 8.21
CA PRO A 64 18.13 -3.07 7.96
C PRO A 64 18.60 -2.65 6.56
N GLN A 65 19.36 -3.49 5.87
CA GLN A 65 19.83 -3.26 4.50
C GLN A 65 18.76 -3.55 3.43
N TYR A 66 17.62 -4.13 3.81
CA TYR A 66 16.52 -4.44 2.90
C TYR A 66 15.27 -3.62 3.24
N MET A 67 14.45 -3.38 2.23
CA MET A 67 13.11 -2.81 2.37
C MET A 67 12.13 -3.56 1.46
N TYR A 68 10.85 -3.55 1.86
CA TYR A 68 9.78 -3.92 0.93
C TYR A 68 9.57 -2.78 -0.05
N ASP A 69 9.50 -3.05 -1.35
CA ASP A 69 9.20 -2.07 -2.38
C ASP A 69 8.05 -2.55 -3.28
N ILE A 70 7.46 -1.62 -4.01
CA ILE A 70 6.38 -1.89 -4.95
C ILE A 70 6.44 -0.91 -6.12
N ILE A 71 6.14 -1.41 -7.31
CA ILE A 71 5.96 -0.57 -8.50
C ILE A 71 4.54 -0.03 -8.47
N LEU A 72 4.43 1.29 -8.36
CA LEU A 72 3.16 2.02 -8.41
C LEU A 72 3.27 3.12 -9.45
N ASN A 73 2.23 3.26 -10.27
CA ASN A 73 2.11 4.35 -11.23
C ASN A 73 0.62 4.64 -11.50
N PRO A 74 0.29 5.79 -12.11
CA PRO A 74 -1.11 6.15 -12.38
C PRO A 74 -1.84 5.13 -13.26
N SER A 75 -1.16 4.44 -14.17
CA SER A 75 -1.78 3.40 -15.01
C SER A 75 -2.24 2.21 -14.19
N ILE A 76 -1.45 1.78 -13.20
CA ILE A 76 -1.84 0.72 -12.25
C ILE A 76 -3.05 1.18 -11.44
N PHE A 77 -3.02 2.41 -10.90
CA PHE A 77 -4.13 2.97 -10.12
C PHE A 77 -5.44 3.03 -10.94
N SER A 78 -5.37 3.39 -12.22
CA SER A 78 -6.55 3.47 -13.08
C SER A 78 -7.28 2.14 -13.28
N GLY A 79 -6.62 1.02 -12.98
CA GLY A 79 -7.21 -0.31 -13.00
C GLY A 79 -7.96 -0.69 -11.71
N TRP A 80 -7.95 0.16 -10.68
CA TRP A 80 -8.58 -0.12 -9.39
C TRP A 80 -9.93 0.57 -9.27
N ALA A 81 -10.97 -0.20 -8.97
CA ALA A 81 -12.29 0.33 -8.65
C ALA A 81 -12.38 0.70 -7.17
N THR A 82 -11.86 -0.16 -6.29
CA THR A 82 -11.90 0.03 -4.85
C THR A 82 -10.56 -0.19 -4.17
N VAL A 83 -10.48 0.17 -2.89
CA VAL A 83 -9.29 -0.07 -2.07
C VAL A 83 -8.98 -1.56 -1.93
N LYS A 84 -9.98 -2.45 -2.03
CA LYS A 84 -9.74 -3.89 -2.12
C LYS A 84 -8.76 -4.24 -3.25
N ASP A 85 -8.94 -3.65 -4.44
CA ASP A 85 -8.07 -3.91 -5.59
C ASP A 85 -6.63 -3.45 -5.31
N CYS A 86 -6.49 -2.33 -4.60
CA CYS A 86 -5.17 -1.85 -4.15
C CYS A 86 -4.53 -2.84 -3.16
N ILE A 87 -5.26 -3.32 -2.15
CA ILE A 87 -4.74 -4.27 -1.16
C ILE A 87 -4.32 -5.57 -1.85
N ASP A 88 -5.16 -6.10 -2.73
CA ASP A 88 -4.90 -7.33 -3.45
C ASP A 88 -3.72 -7.15 -4.42
N TYR A 89 -3.61 -6.01 -5.11
CA TYR A 89 -2.45 -5.69 -5.93
C TYR A 89 -1.17 -5.64 -5.10
N THR A 90 -1.15 -4.89 -3.99
CA THR A 90 0.03 -4.78 -3.13
C THR A 90 0.44 -6.13 -2.60
N THR A 91 -0.51 -6.95 -2.14
CA THR A 91 -0.27 -8.32 -1.64
C THR A 91 0.42 -9.21 -2.67
N ASN A 92 0.09 -9.06 -3.95
CA ASN A 92 0.61 -9.92 -5.01
C ASN A 92 1.88 -9.38 -5.71
N ASN A 93 2.25 -8.11 -5.50
CA ASN A 93 3.26 -7.44 -6.33
C ASN A 93 4.37 -6.70 -5.56
N TYR A 94 4.37 -6.72 -4.22
CA TYR A 94 5.53 -6.19 -3.50
C TYR A 94 6.74 -7.11 -3.68
N SER A 95 7.92 -6.54 -3.57
CA SER A 95 9.20 -7.26 -3.57
C SER A 95 10.06 -6.78 -2.40
N THR A 96 11.15 -7.49 -2.13
CA THR A 96 12.21 -7.02 -1.22
C THR A 96 13.42 -6.60 -2.03
N GLY A 97 13.93 -5.40 -1.76
CA GLY A 97 15.09 -4.83 -2.42
C GLY A 97 16.07 -4.20 -1.43
N PRO A 98 17.29 -3.86 -1.88
CA PRO A 98 18.23 -3.08 -1.07
C PRO A 98 17.63 -1.71 -0.76
N ARG A 99 17.90 -1.21 0.44
CA ARG A 99 17.46 0.10 0.92
C ARG A 99 18.28 1.25 0.33
#